data_AF-A0A2E3V9I4-F1
#
_entry.id   AF-A0A2E3V9I4-F1
#
_cell.length_a   1.000
_cell.length_b   1.000
_cell.length_c   1.000
_cell.angle_alpha   90.00
_cell.angle_beta   90.00
_cell.angle_gamma   90.00
#
_symmetry.space_group_name_H-M   'P 1'
#
loop_
_entity.id
_entity.type
_entity.pdbx_description
1 polymer ?
#
loop_
_entity_poly.entity_id
_entity_poly.type
_entity_poly.pdbx_seq_one_letter_code
_entity_poly.pdbx_strand_id
1 'polypeptide(L)'
;MAVKSLYDLGEMPPLGEVPEKMHAFSVRQDRFGEPNKAWAREVIDTPKIGPKDVLVYVMATGINYNNVWAGLGFPVDVIADRQKKGEPEDF
;
A
#
# COMPACT_ATOMS: atom_id res chain seq x y z
N MET A 1 -27.13 -1.77 -3.64
CA MET A 1 -26.23 -2.35 -4.67
C MET A 1 -25.29 -3.30 -3.95
N ALA A 2 -24.88 -4.42 -4.55
CA ALA A 2 -23.94 -5.32 -3.90
C ALA A 2 -22.57 -4.64 -3.78
N VAL A 3 -21.91 -4.78 -2.63
CA VAL A 3 -20.57 -4.22 -2.38
C VAL A 3 -19.58 -4.95 -3.28
N LYS A 4 -18.84 -4.23 -4.12
CA LYS A 4 -17.76 -4.80 -4.92
C LYS A 4 -16.55 -5.10 -4.04
N SER A 5 -15.79 -6.13 -4.38
CA SER A 5 -14.52 -6.44 -3.72
C SER A 5 -13.40 -5.47 -4.07
N LEU A 6 -13.49 -4.79 -5.22
CA LEU A 6 -12.55 -3.77 -5.69
C LEU A 6 -13.32 -2.70 -6.47
N TYR A 7 -12.90 -1.44 -6.35
CA TYR A 7 -13.40 -0.30 -7.11
C TYR A 7 -12.25 0.32 -7.90
N ASP A 8 -12.53 0.82 -9.10
CA ASP A 8 -11.53 1.48 -9.93
C ASP A 8 -11.11 2.84 -9.34
N LEU A 9 -9.96 3.37 -9.76
CA LEU A 9 -9.52 4.71 -9.34
C LEU A 9 -10.55 5.77 -9.75
N GLY A 10 -11.03 6.55 -8.77
CA GLY A 10 -12.08 7.56 -8.95
C GLY A 10 -13.50 7.01 -8.85
N GLU A 11 -13.68 5.69 -8.76
CA GLU A 11 -14.95 5.07 -8.40
C GLU A 11 -15.05 4.99 -6.87
N MET A 12 -15.89 5.82 -6.27
CA MET A 12 -16.04 5.85 -4.81
C MET A 12 -17.01 4.76 -4.33
N PRO A 13 -16.64 3.92 -3.35
CA PRO A 13 -17.57 2.99 -2.74
C PRO A 13 -18.70 3.76 -1.99
N PRO A 14 -19.85 3.12 -1.73
CA PRO A 14 -20.87 3.71 -0.86
C PRO A 14 -20.27 4.10 0.50
N LEU A 15 -20.69 5.24 1.05
CA LEU A 15 -20.16 5.71 2.33
C LEU A 15 -20.40 4.69 3.45
N GLY A 16 -19.32 4.30 4.13
CA GLY A 16 -19.34 3.30 5.20
C GLY A 16 -19.03 1.87 4.75
N GLU A 17 -19.03 1.60 3.45
CA GLU A 17 -18.63 0.30 2.89
C GLU A 17 -17.13 0.28 2.61
N VAL A 18 -16.47 -0.81 3.03
CA VAL A 18 -15.03 -1.01 2.86
C VAL A 18 -14.82 -2.18 1.89
N PRO A 19 -14.22 -1.96 0.70
CA PRO A 19 -13.91 -3.06 -0.21
C PRO A 19 -12.82 -3.97 0.37
N GLU A 20 -12.86 -5.25 0.01
CA GLU A 20 -11.86 -6.25 0.45
C GLU A 20 -10.46 -5.95 -0.12
N LYS A 21 -10.39 -5.44 -1.35
CA LYS A 21 -9.16 -5.12 -2.07
C LYS A 21 -9.09 -3.64 -2.44
N MET A 22 -7.87 -3.13 -2.57
CA MET A 22 -7.59 -1.77 -3.03
C MET A 22 -6.42 -1.72 -4.02
N HIS A 23 -6.37 -0.66 -4.82
CA HIS A 23 -5.22 -0.36 -5.65
C HIS A 23 -4.11 0.31 -4.82
N ALA A 24 -2.87 -0.12 -5.01
CA ALA A 24 -1.70 0.48 -4.37
C ALA A 24 -0.52 0.58 -5.35
N PHE A 25 0.41 1.47 -5.05
CA PHE A 25 1.77 1.39 -5.57
C PHE A 25 2.64 0.76 -4.49
N SER A 26 3.24 -0.39 -4.80
CA SER A 26 3.98 -1.22 -3.84
C SER A 26 5.42 -1.42 -4.29
N VAL A 27 6.32 -1.42 -3.31
CA VAL A 27 7.71 -1.87 -3.48
C VAL A 27 7.78 -3.34 -3.10
N ARG A 28 8.69 -4.11 -3.69
CA ARG A 28 8.99 -5.48 -3.23
C ARG A 28 10.49 -5.70 -3.26
N GLN A 29 11.01 -6.57 -2.39
CA GLN A 29 12.46 -6.76 -2.25
C GLN A 29 13.14 -7.21 -3.56
N ASP A 30 12.45 -7.99 -4.39
CA ASP A 30 12.93 -8.44 -5.70
C ASP A 30 13.03 -7.32 -6.76
N ARG A 31 12.43 -6.15 -6.48
CA ARG A 31 12.44 -4.97 -7.35
C ARG A 31 13.21 -3.78 -6.79
N PHE A 32 13.88 -3.90 -5.66
CA PHE A 32 14.65 -2.79 -5.11
C PHE A 32 15.61 -2.18 -6.15
N GLY A 33 15.64 -0.85 -6.21
CA GLY A 33 16.43 -0.12 -7.19
C GLY A 33 15.84 1.25 -7.50
N GLU A 34 16.07 1.73 -8.72
CA GLU A 34 15.54 3.02 -9.16
C GLU A 34 14.00 3.07 -9.04
N PRO A 35 13.42 4.22 -8.64
CA PRO A 35 11.98 4.32 -8.38
C PRO A 35 11.07 3.89 -9.54
N ASN A 36 11.51 4.05 -10.78
CA ASN A 36 10.79 3.63 -11.98
C ASN A 36 10.64 2.09 -12.11
N LYS A 37 11.46 1.31 -11.40
CA LYS A 37 11.43 -0.16 -11.37
C LYS A 37 10.90 -0.68 -10.03
N ALA A 38 11.26 -0.02 -8.93
CA ALA A 38 10.90 -0.44 -7.58
C ALA A 38 9.40 -0.37 -7.33
N TRP A 39 8.74 0.70 -7.78
CA TRP A 39 7.33 0.95 -7.54
C TRP A 39 6.46 0.37 -8.67
N ALA A 40 5.57 -0.56 -8.32
CA ALA A 40 4.62 -1.16 -9.26
C ALA A 40 3.17 -0.97 -8.79
N ARG A 41 2.24 -0.84 -9.74
CA ARG A 41 0.80 -0.83 -9.43
C ARG A 41 0.34 -2.25 -9.15
N GLU A 42 -0.32 -2.44 -8.02
CA GLU A 42 -0.82 -3.74 -7.58
C GLU A 42 -2.25 -3.61 -7.00
N VAL A 43 -2.91 -4.74 -6.84
CA VAL A 43 -4.15 -4.88 -6.07
C VAL A 43 -3.81 -5.67 -4.82
N ILE A 44 -4.03 -5.08 -3.65
CA ILE A 44 -3.71 -5.66 -2.35
C ILE A 44 -4.96 -5.69 -1.46
N ASP A 45 -4.88 -6.40 -0.33
CA ASP A 45 -5.92 -6.35 0.69
C ASP A 45 -6.04 -4.95 1.30
N THR A 46 -7.28 -4.51 1.50
CA THR A 46 -7.55 -3.32 2.29
C THR A 46 -7.21 -3.62 3.75
N PRO A 47 -6.40 -2.79 4.43
CA PRO A 47 -5.94 -3.08 5.78
C PRO A 47 -7.10 -3.13 6.77
N LYS A 48 -7.00 -4.05 7.73
CA LYS A 48 -7.89 -4.03 8.91
C LYS A 48 -7.46 -2.91 9.85
N ILE A 49 -8.43 -2.23 10.43
CA ILE A 49 -8.18 -1.11 11.35
C ILE A 49 -8.48 -1.52 12.80
N GLY A 50 -7.66 -1.05 13.73
CA GLY A 50 -7.88 -1.20 15.17
C GLY A 50 -8.85 -0.16 15.75
N PRO A 51 -9.16 -0.22 17.05
CA PRO A 51 -10.12 0.68 17.70
C PRO A 51 -9.74 2.17 17.70
N LYS A 52 -8.47 2.51 17.39
CA LYS A 52 -7.95 3.88 17.36
C LYS A 52 -7.53 4.35 15.96
N ASP A 53 -7.75 3.51 14.96
CA ASP A 53 -7.36 3.79 13.59
C ASP A 53 -8.55 4.34 12.81
N VAL A 54 -8.25 5.04 11.71
CA VAL A 54 -9.26 5.45 10.73
C VAL A 54 -8.84 4.96 9.36
N LEU A 55 -9.82 4.59 8.54
CA LEU A 55 -9.59 4.25 7.13
C LEU A 55 -9.95 5.47 6.27
N VAL A 56 -9.03 5.87 5.39
CA VAL A 56 -9.17 7.07 4.56
C VAL A 56 -9.24 6.68 3.08
N TYR A 57 -10.27 7.14 2.38
CA TYR A 57 -10.30 7.10 0.92
C TYR A 57 -9.38 8.20 0.37
N VAL A 58 -8.21 7.80 -0.13
CA VAL A 58 -7.14 8.74 -0.53
C VAL A 58 -7.47 9.39 -1.87
N MET A 59 -7.66 10.71 -1.87
CA MET A 59 -7.87 11.50 -3.10
C MET A 59 -6.54 11.88 -3.78
N ALA A 60 -5.51 12.13 -2.99
CA ALA A 60 -4.18 12.50 -3.45
C ALA A 60 -3.12 12.18 -2.38
N THR A 61 -1.87 12.00 -2.80
CA THR A 61 -0.72 11.81 -1.91
C THR A 61 0.46 12.68 -2.34
N GLY A 62 1.32 13.02 -1.39
CA GLY A 62 2.55 13.77 -1.64
C GLY A 62 3.73 12.84 -1.96
N ILE A 63 4.66 13.34 -2.78
CA ILE A 63 5.94 12.66 -3.02
C ILE A 63 6.95 13.06 -1.95
N ASN A 64 7.74 12.11 -1.47
CA ASN A 64 8.74 12.31 -0.43
C ASN A 64 10.03 11.54 -0.73
N TYR A 65 11.19 12.07 -0.32
CA TYR A 65 12.49 11.39 -0.45
C TYR A 65 12.54 10.02 0.24
N ASN A 66 11.79 9.81 1.33
CA ASN A 66 11.68 8.52 1.99
C ASN A 66 11.17 7.42 1.04
N ASN A 67 10.33 7.76 0.06
CA ASN A 67 9.85 6.80 -0.95
C ASN A 67 10.97 6.36 -1.90
N VAL A 68 11.97 7.22 -2.12
CA VAL A 68 13.18 6.86 -2.89
C VAL A 68 14.01 5.86 -2.10
N TRP A 69 14.27 6.12 -0.82
CA TRP A 69 15.01 5.20 0.05
C TRP A 69 14.31 3.87 0.24
N ALA A 70 12.98 3.88 0.42
CA ALA A 70 12.17 2.66 0.48
C ALA A 70 12.26 1.85 -0.82
N GLY A 71 12.14 2.51 -1.99
CA GLY A 71 12.29 1.86 -3.29
C GLY A 71 13.71 1.30 -3.53
N LEU A 72 14.74 1.96 -3.00
CA LEU A 72 16.12 1.48 -3.09
C LEU A 72 16.43 0.32 -2.12
N GLY A 73 15.64 0.15 -1.05
CA GLY A 73 16.00 -0.75 0.06
C GLY A 73 17.26 -0.29 0.83
N PHE A 74 17.60 1.00 0.76
CA PHE A 74 18.81 1.57 1.36
C PHE A 74 18.50 2.93 2.01
N PRO A 75 19.01 3.23 3.22
CA PRO A 75 20.00 2.48 4.01
C PRO A 75 19.43 1.28 4.78
N VAL A 76 18.11 1.09 4.74
CA VAL A 76 17.42 0.02 5.45
C VAL A 76 16.47 -0.67 4.50
N ASP A 77 16.53 -2.00 4.48
CA ASP A 77 15.47 -2.84 3.95
C ASP A 77 14.30 -2.84 4.96
N VAL A 78 13.35 -1.94 4.73
CA VAL A 78 12.19 -1.75 5.61
C VAL A 78 11.26 -2.96 5.63
N ILE A 79 11.21 -3.73 4.54
CA ILE A 79 10.39 -4.94 4.43
C ILE A 79 10.99 -6.03 5.32
N ALA A 80 12.29 -6.30 5.19
CA ALA A 80 12.97 -7.28 6.03
C ALA A 80 12.94 -6.91 7.52
N ASP A 81 13.03 -5.61 7.87
CA ASP A 81 12.94 -5.16 9.27
C ASP A 81 11.54 -5.42 9.87
N ARG A 82 10.48 -5.19 9.10
CA ARG A 82 9.09 -5.49 9.50
C ARG A 82 8.81 -6.98 9.61
N GLN A 83 9.27 -7.77 8.65
CA GLN A 83 9.12 -9.23 8.68
C GLN A 83 9.85 -9.87 9.87
N LYS A 84 11.02 -9.34 10.27
CA LYS A 84 11.70 -9.75 11.51
C LYS A 84 10.87 -9.51 12.77
N LYS A 85 9.93 -8.55 12.74
CA LYS A 85 8.98 -8.24 13.81
C LYS A 85 7.68 -9.05 13.70
N GLY A 86 7.54 -9.88 12.67
CA GLY A 86 6.39 -10.75 12.44
C GLY A 86 5.28 -10.15 11.58
N GLU A 87 5.51 -9.00 10.95
CA GLU A 87 4.57 -8.44 9.96
C GLU A 87 4.58 -9.33 8.69
N PRO A 88 3.41 -9.77 8.18
CA PRO A 88 3.33 -10.69 7.06
C PRO A 88 3.55 -10.02 5.69
N GLU A 89 3.47 -8.69 5.62
CA GLU A 89 3.59 -7.95 4.37
C GLU A 89 4.99 -8.06 3.76
N ASP A 90 5.05 -8.26 2.46
CA ASP A 90 6.26 -8.37 1.65
C ASP A 90 6.46 -7.18 0.73
N PHE A 91 5.86 -6.03 1.09
CA PHE A 91 5.87 -4.78 0.34
C PHE A 91 6.03 -3.52 1.19
#